data_AF-A0A2E9W956-F1
#
_entry.id   AF-A0A2E9W956-F1
#
_cell.length_a   1.000
_cell.length_b   1.000
_cell.length_c   1.000
_cell.angle_alpha   90.00
_cell.angle_beta   90.00
_cell.angle_gamma   90.00
#
_symmetry.space_group_name_H-M   'P 1'
#
loop_
_entity.id
_entity.type
_entity.pdbx_description
1 polymer ?
#
loop_
_entity_poly.entity_id
_entity_poly.type
_entity_poly.pdbx_seq_one_letter_code
_entity_poly.pdbx_strand_id
1 'polypeptide(L)'
;MARRAQPAKRKKAAPKKSTRKKSAPKKKSGGIGRLMLGGAFVAGTLSAIIAVGSMLELDRASDEFGRAVDQKAPDYTLAEPAPTPKLRKDYKLSEDTPTRGRTGYLVGNEEETEGAAPETAAVPKPRGNKPEPDILPGDSGSDHGVAPDSDRNAPWRKYAALTPNAGNAPVIAIVIDDAGLDQPRTARTVLLPGPVTISYLPYARDLQPQVNAARKAGHEVMLHMPMEPSSASVDPGPHALLAKYDRQKILNEMTWMLDQFDGYVGVNNHMGSKFTSDPERMKIVMEVMKSRGLMFLDSRTSAKSVGFSTANEFGVPAITRDVFIDDADDDAKIADMLARIERVAAKQGYAIAIGHPRDRTLKALQNWIPSLKAKGFVLVPATEVLRRTTQSATG
;
A
#
# COMPACT_ATOMS: atom_id res chain seq x y z
N MET A 1 -57.31 -35.15 -30.36
CA MET A 1 -55.83 -35.09 -30.48
C MET A 1 -55.47 -34.75 -31.91
N ALA A 2 -54.99 -33.53 -32.17
CA ALA A 2 -54.62 -33.08 -33.52
C ALA A 2 -53.09 -33.03 -33.65
N ARG A 3 -52.52 -33.81 -34.57
CA ARG A 3 -51.12 -33.73 -35.00
C ARG A 3 -51.09 -33.39 -36.48
N ARG A 4 -50.47 -32.26 -36.82
CA ARG A 4 -50.22 -31.81 -38.19
C ARG A 4 -48.70 -31.73 -38.40
N ALA A 5 -48.21 -32.47 -39.38
CA ALA A 5 -46.80 -32.61 -39.72
C ALA A 5 -46.24 -31.37 -40.44
N GLN A 6 -44.97 -31.05 -40.17
CA GLN A 6 -44.17 -30.05 -40.90
C GLN A 6 -43.19 -30.75 -41.87
N PRO A 7 -42.92 -30.18 -43.06
CA PRO A 7 -41.92 -30.71 -43.99
C PRO A 7 -40.53 -30.06 -43.85
N ALA A 8 -39.51 -30.86 -44.18
CA ALA A 8 -38.08 -30.54 -44.15
C ALA A 8 -37.62 -29.54 -45.23
N LYS A 9 -36.57 -28.76 -44.95
CA LYS A 9 -35.82 -27.96 -45.94
C LYS A 9 -34.28 -28.08 -45.78
N ARG A 10 -33.70 -28.74 -46.79
CA ARG A 10 -32.45 -28.50 -47.56
C ARG A 10 -31.22 -27.80 -46.93
N LYS A 11 -30.08 -28.51 -47.02
CA LYS A 11 -28.68 -28.04 -46.97
C LYS A 11 -28.32 -27.14 -48.16
N LYS A 12 -27.45 -26.14 -47.95
CA LYS A 12 -26.68 -25.42 -48.99
C LYS A 12 -25.22 -25.22 -48.57
N ALA A 13 -24.37 -25.18 -49.59
CA ALA A 13 -22.94 -25.47 -49.58
C ALA A 13 -22.00 -24.28 -49.29
N ALA A 14 -20.74 -24.62 -49.00
CA ALA A 14 -19.61 -23.72 -48.78
C ALA A 14 -18.96 -23.20 -50.09
N PRO A 15 -18.31 -22.01 -50.08
CA PRO A 15 -17.48 -21.57 -51.21
C PRO A 15 -15.97 -21.74 -50.95
N LYS A 16 -15.27 -22.08 -52.04
CA LYS A 16 -13.81 -22.29 -52.19
C LYS A 16 -13.02 -20.96 -52.14
N LYS A 17 -11.82 -20.99 -51.54
CA LYS A 17 -10.79 -19.94 -51.68
C LYS A 17 -9.83 -20.28 -52.82
N SER A 18 -9.52 -19.27 -53.63
CA SER A 18 -8.69 -19.29 -54.84
C SER A 18 -7.27 -18.79 -54.54
N THR A 19 -6.30 -19.35 -55.25
CA THR A 19 -4.85 -19.11 -55.22
C THR A 19 -4.44 -18.04 -56.24
N ARG A 20 -3.51 -17.12 -55.90
CA ARG A 20 -2.46 -16.64 -56.84
C ARG A 20 -1.35 -15.78 -56.20
N LYS A 21 -0.10 -16.13 -56.51
CA LYS A 21 1.17 -15.36 -56.37
C LYS A 21 1.24 -14.16 -57.34
N LYS A 22 2.03 -13.13 -56.98
CA LYS A 22 3.05 -12.37 -57.78
C LYS A 22 3.44 -11.06 -57.06
N SER A 23 4.69 -10.89 -56.60
CA SER A 23 5.92 -10.36 -57.27
C SER A 23 6.05 -8.82 -57.29
N ALA A 24 7.21 -8.34 -56.81
CA ALA A 24 7.64 -6.93 -56.70
C ALA A 24 7.99 -6.24 -58.05
N PRO A 25 8.17 -4.90 -58.04
CA PRO A 25 9.03 -4.24 -59.03
C PRO A 25 10.12 -3.31 -58.41
N LYS A 26 11.23 -3.15 -59.17
CA LYS A 26 12.39 -2.27 -58.92
C LYS A 26 12.34 -1.00 -59.83
N LYS A 27 12.82 0.12 -59.25
CA LYS A 27 13.63 1.27 -59.75
C LYS A 27 13.41 1.94 -61.13
N LYS A 28 13.55 3.28 -61.12
CA LYS A 28 14.31 4.20 -62.03
C LYS A 28 14.19 5.63 -61.45
N SER A 29 14.86 6.69 -61.93
CA SER A 29 16.28 7.12 -61.89
C SER A 29 16.30 8.59 -62.39
N GLY A 30 17.20 9.44 -61.87
CA GLY A 30 17.55 10.78 -62.41
C GLY A 30 17.28 11.91 -61.40
N GLY A 31 18.09 12.95 -61.23
CA GLY A 31 19.28 13.44 -61.94
C GLY A 31 19.94 14.58 -61.14
N ILE A 32 21.04 15.12 -61.66
CA ILE A 32 22.13 15.86 -61.01
C ILE A 32 21.84 17.37 -60.82
N GLY A 33 22.37 17.97 -59.75
CA GLY A 33 22.58 19.43 -59.62
C GLY A 33 23.64 19.75 -58.56
N ARG A 34 24.77 20.32 -59.00
CA ARG A 34 26.01 20.64 -58.25
C ARG A 34 25.84 21.85 -57.33
N LEU A 35 26.55 21.88 -56.20
CA LEU A 35 27.41 23.01 -55.84
C LEU A 35 28.62 22.55 -55.03
N MET A 36 29.77 23.13 -55.36
CA MET A 36 31.12 22.81 -54.92
C MET A 36 31.68 23.89 -53.97
N LEU A 37 32.87 23.58 -53.41
CA LEU A 37 33.85 24.39 -52.64
C LEU A 37 33.55 24.51 -51.14
N GLY A 38 34.47 24.22 -50.22
CA GLY A 38 35.90 23.87 -50.19
C GLY A 38 36.31 23.77 -48.70
N GLY A 39 37.41 23.20 -48.24
CA GLY A 39 38.60 22.61 -48.87
C GLY A 39 39.38 21.71 -47.88
N ALA A 40 40.52 21.24 -48.38
CA ALA A 40 41.56 20.32 -47.89
C ALA A 40 41.86 20.28 -46.36
N PHE A 41 42.02 19.09 -45.73
CA PHE A 41 43.25 18.24 -45.62
C PHE A 41 44.43 19.00 -44.96
N VAL A 42 45.06 18.58 -43.85
CA VAL A 42 45.89 17.36 -43.66
C VAL A 42 46.23 17.11 -42.16
N ALA A 43 46.23 15.82 -41.80
CA ALA A 43 46.99 15.05 -40.79
C ALA A 43 47.13 15.47 -39.32
N GLY A 44 46.83 14.48 -38.46
CA GLY A 44 47.30 14.39 -37.08
C GLY A 44 46.87 13.07 -36.45
N THR A 45 47.57 11.99 -36.77
CA THR A 45 47.51 10.72 -36.02
C THR A 45 48.03 10.93 -34.60
N LEU A 46 47.21 10.68 -33.57
CA LEU A 46 47.63 10.06 -32.29
C LEU A 46 46.41 9.80 -31.38
N SER A 47 46.49 8.69 -30.63
CA SER A 47 45.75 8.38 -29.39
C SER A 47 44.38 7.69 -29.47
N ALA A 48 44.39 6.46 -29.98
CA ALA A 48 43.45 5.41 -29.57
C ALA A 48 44.09 4.55 -28.46
N ILE A 49 44.24 5.06 -27.23
CA ILE A 49 44.70 4.26 -26.06
C ILE A 49 43.94 4.51 -24.75
N ILE A 50 43.05 5.51 -24.62
CA ILE A 50 42.30 5.72 -23.36
C ILE A 50 40.83 5.34 -23.53
N ALA A 51 40.54 4.05 -23.69
CA ALA A 51 39.17 3.53 -23.56
C ALA A 51 39.08 2.01 -23.28
N VAL A 52 40.15 1.38 -22.79
CA VAL A 52 40.13 -0.06 -22.41
C VAL A 52 40.36 -0.27 -20.91
N GLY A 53 40.90 0.74 -20.20
CA GLY A 53 41.16 0.66 -18.76
C GLY A 53 39.93 0.82 -17.85
N SER A 54 38.83 1.39 -18.33
CA SER A 54 37.65 1.69 -17.49
C SER A 54 36.53 0.65 -17.57
N MET A 55 36.60 -0.31 -18.50
CA MET A 55 35.58 -1.36 -18.64
C MET A 55 35.99 -2.68 -17.97
N LEU A 56 37.30 -2.92 -17.80
CA LEU A 56 37.83 -4.08 -17.07
C LEU A 56 37.84 -3.88 -15.54
N GLU A 57 37.86 -2.64 -15.05
CA GLU A 57 37.76 -2.33 -13.61
C GLU A 57 36.32 -2.49 -13.08
N LEU A 58 35.29 -2.26 -13.92
CA LEU A 58 33.88 -2.44 -13.54
C LEU A 58 33.43 -3.91 -13.48
N ASP A 59 33.95 -4.76 -14.36
CA ASP A 59 33.71 -6.21 -14.31
C ASP A 59 34.49 -6.88 -13.17
N ARG A 60 35.66 -6.34 -12.79
CA ARG A 60 36.46 -6.88 -11.69
C ARG A 60 35.90 -6.50 -10.32
N ALA A 61 35.35 -5.29 -10.18
CA ALA A 61 34.67 -4.84 -8.96
C ALA A 61 33.32 -5.53 -8.73
N SER A 62 32.61 -5.94 -9.80
CA SER A 62 31.35 -6.68 -9.70
C SER A 62 31.56 -8.17 -9.36
N ASP A 63 32.62 -8.79 -9.89
CA ASP A 63 33.04 -10.15 -9.52
C ASP A 63 33.60 -10.24 -8.07
N GLU A 64 34.27 -9.19 -7.60
CA GLU A 64 34.81 -9.12 -6.24
C GLU A 64 33.68 -8.88 -5.20
N PHE A 65 32.62 -8.14 -5.56
CA PHE A 65 31.39 -8.05 -4.76
C PHE A 65 30.61 -9.38 -4.76
N GLY A 66 30.53 -10.07 -5.90
CA GLY A 66 29.88 -11.37 -6.00
C GLY A 66 30.54 -12.44 -5.11
N ARG A 67 31.88 -12.45 -5.03
CA ARG A 67 32.62 -13.40 -4.18
C ARG A 67 32.63 -13.03 -2.69
N ALA A 68 32.52 -11.74 -2.34
CA ALA A 68 32.46 -11.31 -0.94
C ALA A 68 31.09 -11.60 -0.27
N VAL A 69 30.01 -11.71 -1.06
CA VAL A 69 28.66 -12.03 -0.57
C VAL A 69 28.49 -13.53 -0.28
N ASP A 70 29.21 -14.40 -0.97
CA ASP A 70 29.16 -15.87 -0.75
C ASP A 70 29.91 -16.34 0.52
N GLN A 71 30.83 -15.54 1.07
CA GLN A 71 31.69 -15.98 2.19
C GLN A 71 31.32 -15.42 3.58
N LYS A 72 30.18 -14.73 3.72
CA LYS A 72 29.75 -14.16 5.02
C LYS A 72 28.25 -14.23 5.29
N ALA A 73 27.59 -15.33 4.88
CA ALA A 73 26.28 -15.65 5.45
C ALA A 73 26.47 -15.93 6.96
N PRO A 74 25.80 -15.20 7.87
CA PRO A 74 25.88 -15.48 9.30
C PRO A 74 25.24 -16.84 9.60
N ASP A 75 25.80 -17.55 10.57
CA ASP A 75 25.25 -18.79 11.13
C ASP A 75 23.91 -18.48 11.82
N TYR A 76 22.81 -19.06 11.32
CA TYR A 76 21.45 -18.91 11.85
C TYR A 76 21.07 -20.08 12.76
N THR A 77 21.97 -20.51 13.64
CA THR A 77 21.61 -21.39 14.74
C THR A 77 20.70 -20.62 15.72
N LEU A 78 19.41 -20.95 15.66
CA LEU A 78 18.34 -20.33 16.46
C LEU A 78 18.57 -20.59 17.96
N ALA A 79 18.55 -19.53 18.76
CA ALA A 79 18.32 -19.65 20.21
C ALA A 79 16.88 -20.15 20.45
N GLU A 80 16.67 -20.97 21.48
CA GLU A 80 15.34 -21.46 21.84
C GLU A 80 14.35 -20.29 22.03
N PRO A 81 13.11 -20.40 21.51
CA PRO A 81 12.16 -19.31 21.56
C PRO A 81 11.76 -18.98 23.00
N ALA A 82 11.85 -17.71 23.36
CA ALA A 82 11.28 -17.20 24.60
C ALA A 82 9.75 -17.40 24.60
N PRO A 83 9.13 -17.69 25.76
CA PRO A 83 7.70 -17.95 25.85
C PRO A 83 6.85 -16.75 25.42
N THR A 84 5.82 -17.04 24.62
CA THR A 84 4.84 -16.08 24.09
C THR A 84 4.08 -15.39 25.23
N PRO A 85 3.93 -14.04 25.22
CA PRO A 85 3.06 -13.34 26.16
C PRO A 85 1.59 -13.74 25.93
N LYS A 86 0.87 -14.09 27.01
CA LYS A 86 -0.55 -14.44 26.96
C LYS A 86 -1.43 -13.19 26.82
N LEU A 87 -2.60 -13.36 26.19
CA LEU A 87 -3.74 -12.44 26.07
C LEU A 87 -3.84 -11.40 27.20
N ARG A 88 -4.03 -10.12 26.85
CA ARG A 88 -4.67 -9.16 27.76
C ARG A 88 -6.14 -9.55 27.92
N LYS A 89 -6.54 -9.94 29.14
CA LYS A 89 -7.87 -10.47 29.47
C LYS A 89 -8.95 -9.40 29.67
N ASP A 90 -8.67 -8.13 29.42
CA ASP A 90 -9.49 -7.01 29.88
C ASP A 90 -10.18 -6.19 28.77
N TYR A 91 -10.15 -6.61 27.50
CA TYR A 91 -10.92 -5.92 26.46
C TYR A 91 -12.39 -6.37 26.44
N LYS A 92 -13.29 -5.50 26.93
CA LYS A 92 -14.75 -5.66 26.77
C LYS A 92 -15.25 -4.70 25.70
N LEU A 93 -15.83 -5.24 24.63
CA LEU A 93 -16.60 -4.51 23.65
C LEU A 93 -17.90 -4.05 24.32
N SER A 94 -18.15 -2.74 24.40
CA SER A 94 -19.41 -2.21 24.94
C SER A 94 -20.54 -2.46 23.95
N GLU A 95 -21.46 -3.38 24.29
CA GLU A 95 -22.77 -3.48 23.66
C GLU A 95 -23.67 -2.40 24.26
N ASP A 96 -23.61 -1.17 23.74
CA ASP A 96 -24.66 -0.18 23.98
C ASP A 96 -24.67 0.85 22.86
N THR A 97 -25.66 0.77 21.99
CA THR A 97 -26.12 1.90 21.18
C THR A 97 -27.64 1.79 21.02
N PRO A 98 -28.42 2.82 21.36
CA PRO A 98 -29.86 2.72 21.41
C PRO A 98 -30.48 2.78 20.01
N THR A 99 -31.20 1.72 19.65
CA THR A 99 -32.14 1.69 18.52
C THR A 99 -33.35 2.54 18.84
N ARG A 100 -33.55 3.63 18.10
CA ARG A 100 -34.73 4.49 18.21
C ARG A 100 -35.63 4.29 16.99
N GLY A 101 -36.79 3.66 17.19
CA GLY A 101 -37.99 3.96 16.41
C GLY A 101 -38.85 2.80 15.93
N ARG A 102 -40.07 2.72 16.52
CA ARG A 102 -41.35 2.15 15.99
C ARG A 102 -41.39 0.62 15.89
N THR A 103 -42.39 -0.13 16.36
CA THR A 103 -43.77 0.06 16.85
C THR A 103 -44.10 -1.25 17.58
N GLY A 104 -44.56 -1.24 18.83
CA GLY A 104 -45.98 -1.40 19.14
C GLY A 104 -46.31 -2.84 19.56
N TYR A 105 -46.45 -3.10 20.86
CA TYR A 105 -47.36 -4.11 21.42
C TYR A 105 -47.77 -3.70 22.84
N LEU A 106 -49.05 -3.96 23.11
CA LEU A 106 -49.80 -3.72 24.34
C LEU A 106 -49.48 -4.76 25.42
N VAL A 107 -49.93 -4.41 26.64
CA VAL A 107 -50.34 -5.23 27.78
C VAL A 107 -49.28 -5.50 28.86
N GLY A 108 -49.58 -4.99 30.06
CA GLY A 108 -49.20 -5.63 31.34
C GLY A 108 -48.70 -4.68 32.42
N ASN A 109 -49.63 -4.04 33.16
CA ASN A 109 -49.49 -3.63 34.58
C ASN A 109 -48.96 -4.82 35.43
N GLU A 110 -48.38 -4.74 36.63
CA GLU A 110 -48.48 -3.92 37.85
C GLU A 110 -47.37 -4.52 38.78
N GLU A 111 -46.53 -3.81 39.53
CA GLU A 111 -46.66 -3.36 40.94
C GLU A 111 -45.24 -2.87 41.34
N GLU A 112 -45.05 -1.63 41.81
CA GLU A 112 -44.95 -1.21 43.23
C GLU A 112 -43.73 -1.79 43.99
N THR A 113 -42.95 -1.09 44.82
CA THR A 113 -42.91 0.28 45.34
C THR A 113 -41.56 0.51 46.06
N GLU A 114 -41.09 1.75 45.99
CA GLU A 114 -40.47 2.60 47.02
C GLU A 114 -39.31 2.16 47.95
N GLY A 115 -38.35 3.09 48.07
CA GLY A 115 -37.43 3.19 49.22
C GLY A 115 -36.37 4.28 49.02
N ALA A 116 -36.66 5.48 49.53
CA ALA A 116 -35.91 6.72 49.34
C ALA A 116 -34.56 6.84 50.09
N ALA A 117 -33.78 7.84 49.65
CA ALA A 117 -32.47 8.39 50.07
C ALA A 117 -32.48 9.02 51.51
N PRO A 118 -31.48 9.80 52.04
CA PRO A 118 -30.32 10.45 51.37
C PRO A 118 -28.98 10.63 52.17
N GLU A 119 -28.00 11.19 51.43
CA GLU A 119 -26.91 12.14 51.79
C GLU A 119 -26.02 11.99 53.04
N THR A 120 -24.70 12.12 52.84
CA THR A 120 -23.87 13.17 53.49
C THR A 120 -22.53 13.37 52.77
N ALA A 121 -22.10 14.63 52.69
CA ALA A 121 -20.83 15.10 52.12
C ALA A 121 -19.81 15.44 53.22
N ALA A 122 -18.50 15.24 52.96
CA ALA A 122 -17.40 15.99 53.57
C ALA A 122 -16.07 15.80 52.81
N VAL A 123 -15.28 16.87 52.71
CA VAL A 123 -14.05 17.08 51.88
C VAL A 123 -12.76 17.06 52.76
N PRO A 124 -11.52 17.38 52.30
CA PRO A 124 -10.38 16.47 52.07
C PRO A 124 -9.12 16.73 52.95
N LYS A 125 -8.01 15.97 52.75
CA LYS A 125 -6.56 16.32 52.99
C LYS A 125 -5.64 15.07 52.83
N PRO A 126 -4.30 15.18 52.72
CA PRO A 126 -3.44 16.12 52.00
C PRO A 126 -2.38 15.42 51.08
N ARG A 127 -1.65 16.26 50.31
CA ARG A 127 -0.58 15.95 49.35
C ARG A 127 0.61 15.17 49.93
N GLY A 128 1.11 14.20 49.17
CA GLY A 128 2.44 13.62 49.30
C GLY A 128 3.25 13.85 48.02
N ASN A 129 4.31 14.65 48.12
CA ASN A 129 5.30 14.88 47.06
C ASN A 129 6.28 13.69 46.97
N LYS A 130 6.60 13.25 45.74
CA LYS A 130 7.90 12.67 45.34
C LYS A 130 8.01 12.60 43.80
N PRO A 131 9.23 12.53 43.23
CA PRO A 131 9.83 13.60 42.43
C PRO A 131 9.70 13.41 40.91
N GLU A 132 9.75 14.52 40.17
CA GLU A 132 9.93 14.58 38.72
C GLU A 132 11.23 13.89 38.28
N PRO A 133 11.24 13.20 37.13
CA PRO A 133 12.43 13.00 36.33
C PRO A 133 12.47 14.00 35.16
N ASP A 134 13.53 14.81 35.17
CA ASP A 134 14.26 15.48 34.07
C ASP A 134 13.51 15.81 32.77
N ILE A 135 13.24 17.11 32.63
CA ILE A 135 12.94 17.79 31.38
C ILE A 135 14.24 17.97 30.58
N LEU A 136 14.24 17.56 29.30
CA LEU A 136 15.19 18.00 28.27
C LEU A 136 14.43 18.32 26.95
N PRO A 137 14.97 19.22 26.09
CA PRO A 137 14.25 20.38 25.58
C PRO A 137 13.54 20.16 24.24
N GLY A 138 12.42 20.86 24.06
CA GLY A 138 11.68 20.92 22.79
C GLY A 138 10.33 21.61 22.89
N ASP A 139 10.19 22.60 23.79
CA ASP A 139 9.04 23.50 23.78
C ASP A 139 9.38 24.71 22.90
N SER A 140 9.11 24.58 21.62
CA SER A 140 9.02 25.73 20.72
C SER A 140 7.57 25.84 20.28
N GLY A 141 6.83 26.69 20.99
CA GLY A 141 5.43 26.97 20.75
C GLY A 141 5.11 27.26 19.29
N SER A 142 4.10 26.56 18.80
CA SER A 142 3.14 27.09 17.85
C SER A 142 1.79 26.55 18.29
N ASP A 143 0.92 27.49 18.69
CA ASP A 143 -0.39 27.22 19.26
C ASP A 143 -1.32 26.74 18.13
N HIS A 144 -1.41 25.42 17.96
CA HIS A 144 -2.42 24.77 17.13
C HIS A 144 -3.15 23.77 18.00
N GLY A 145 -4.48 23.92 18.04
CA GLY A 145 -5.40 23.24 18.95
C GLY A 145 -4.95 21.81 19.29
N VAL A 146 -4.69 21.59 20.57
CA VAL A 146 -4.28 20.29 21.09
C VAL A 146 -5.43 19.32 20.85
N ALA A 147 -5.34 18.55 19.77
CA ALA A 147 -6.15 17.36 19.62
C ALA A 147 -5.98 16.52 20.91
N PRO A 148 -7.06 15.98 21.49
CA PRO A 148 -6.97 15.23 22.74
C PRO A 148 -5.87 14.16 22.64
N ASP A 149 -5.14 13.91 23.72
CA ASP A 149 -3.95 13.02 23.77
C ASP A 149 -4.15 11.63 23.12
N SER A 150 -5.41 11.19 22.97
CA SER A 150 -5.79 10.00 22.21
C SER A 150 -5.43 10.05 20.73
N ASP A 151 -5.46 11.22 20.09
CA ASP A 151 -5.19 11.38 18.65
C ASP A 151 -3.68 11.45 18.34
N ARG A 152 -2.87 11.96 19.28
CA ARG A 152 -1.39 11.96 19.15
C ARG A 152 -0.79 10.56 19.26
N ASN A 153 -1.41 9.69 20.06
CA ASN A 153 -0.97 8.31 20.27
C ASN A 153 -1.57 7.31 19.26
N ALA A 154 -2.42 7.76 18.34
CA ALA A 154 -3.01 6.90 17.32
C ALA A 154 -1.89 6.22 16.50
N PRO A 155 -1.93 4.88 16.30
CA PRO A 155 -0.92 4.15 15.55
C PRO A 155 -0.54 4.76 14.20
N TRP A 156 -1.50 5.33 13.46
CA TRP A 156 -1.24 5.98 12.17
C TRP A 156 -0.29 7.19 12.25
N ARG A 157 -0.26 7.89 13.39
CA ARG A 157 0.71 8.97 13.66
C ARG A 157 1.96 8.44 14.35
N LYS A 158 1.78 7.60 15.38
CA LYS A 158 2.85 7.08 16.23
C LYS A 158 3.90 6.30 15.44
N TYR A 159 3.46 5.55 14.43
CA TYR A 159 4.33 4.70 13.61
C TYR A 159 4.64 5.27 12.23
N ALA A 160 4.22 6.51 11.95
CA ALA A 160 4.57 7.19 10.71
C ALA A 160 6.08 7.27 10.54
N ALA A 161 6.57 6.98 9.34
CA ALA A 161 8.00 7.08 9.05
C ALA A 161 8.43 8.56 8.98
N LEU A 162 9.73 8.79 9.18
CA LEU A 162 10.31 10.12 9.00
C LEU A 162 10.17 10.55 7.53
N THR A 163 9.65 11.74 7.32
CA THR A 163 9.43 12.30 5.99
C THR A 163 10.52 13.33 5.64
N PRO A 164 11.14 13.27 4.44
CA PRO A 164 11.99 14.33 3.95
C PRO A 164 11.21 15.64 3.83
N ASN A 165 11.85 16.78 4.10
CA ASN A 165 11.23 18.07 3.86
C ASN A 165 11.04 18.29 2.35
N ALA A 166 9.79 18.21 1.91
CA ALA A 166 9.43 18.41 0.51
C ALA A 166 9.09 19.87 0.16
N GLY A 167 8.92 20.77 1.14
CA GLY A 167 8.42 22.13 0.90
C GLY A 167 7.20 22.10 -0.02
N ASN A 168 7.27 22.89 -1.10
CA ASN A 168 6.24 22.98 -2.14
C ASN A 168 6.44 22.00 -3.31
N ALA A 169 7.48 21.14 -3.28
CA ALA A 169 7.69 20.16 -4.33
C ALA A 169 6.58 19.10 -4.31
N PRO A 170 6.14 18.61 -5.48
CA PRO A 170 5.22 17.49 -5.55
C PRO A 170 5.83 16.23 -4.94
N VAL A 171 5.03 15.48 -4.19
CA VAL A 171 5.48 14.28 -3.48
C VAL A 171 4.98 13.00 -4.14
N ILE A 172 5.74 11.91 -4.02
CA ILE A 172 5.29 10.59 -4.47
C ILE A 172 5.46 9.60 -3.31
N ALA A 173 4.44 8.83 -3.02
CA ALA A 173 4.52 7.67 -2.14
C ALA A 173 4.51 6.38 -2.97
N ILE A 174 5.41 5.47 -2.62
CA ILE A 174 5.45 4.11 -3.17
C ILE A 174 5.06 3.15 -2.05
N VAL A 175 4.08 2.29 -2.35
CA VAL A 175 3.68 1.18 -1.49
C VAL A 175 4.08 -0.13 -2.18
N ILE A 176 4.71 -1.04 -1.45
CA ILE A 176 5.01 -2.40 -1.91
C ILE A 176 4.14 -3.38 -1.14
N ASP A 177 3.14 -3.92 -1.83
CA ASP A 177 2.18 -4.92 -1.32
C ASP A 177 2.78 -6.33 -1.33
N ASP A 178 2.11 -7.30 -0.73
CA ASP A 178 2.49 -8.73 -0.69
C ASP A 178 3.84 -9.05 -0.02
N ALA A 179 4.33 -8.17 0.86
CA ALA A 179 5.54 -8.46 1.64
C ALA A 179 5.29 -9.57 2.68
N GLY A 180 6.36 -10.25 3.08
CA GLY A 180 6.38 -11.24 4.16
C GLY A 180 6.50 -12.69 3.68
N LEU A 181 5.69 -13.10 2.69
CA LEU A 181 5.66 -14.51 2.24
C LEU A 181 6.97 -14.95 1.59
N ASP A 182 7.42 -14.16 0.62
CA ASP A 182 8.72 -14.34 -0.01
C ASP A 182 9.75 -13.49 0.75
N GLN A 183 10.35 -14.09 1.79
CA GLN A 183 11.31 -13.40 2.66
C GLN A 183 12.52 -12.86 1.88
N PRO A 184 13.15 -13.58 0.92
CA PRO A 184 14.20 -13.00 0.09
C PRO A 184 13.78 -11.76 -0.69
N ARG A 185 12.60 -11.78 -1.33
CA ARG A 185 12.12 -10.61 -2.07
C ARG A 185 11.70 -9.46 -1.14
N THR A 186 11.17 -9.78 0.03
CA THR A 186 10.88 -8.81 1.09
C THR A 186 12.16 -8.14 1.59
N ALA A 187 13.22 -8.90 1.85
CA ALA A 187 14.52 -8.37 2.25
C ALA A 187 15.11 -7.43 1.19
N ARG A 188 14.98 -7.74 -0.11
CA ARG A 188 15.38 -6.81 -1.18
C ARG A 188 14.51 -5.56 -1.26
N THR A 189 13.24 -5.64 -0.89
CA THR A 189 12.36 -4.47 -0.79
C THR A 189 12.85 -3.50 0.28
N VAL A 190 13.35 -4.02 1.41
CA VAL A 190 13.97 -3.24 2.50
C VAL A 190 15.28 -2.55 2.08
N LEU A 191 15.87 -2.92 0.94
CA LEU A 191 17.06 -2.27 0.40
C LEU A 191 16.74 -1.12 -0.57
N LEU A 192 15.46 -0.88 -0.88
CA LEU A 192 15.07 0.24 -1.74
C LEU A 192 15.47 1.58 -1.09
N PRO A 193 15.95 2.55 -1.87
CA PRO A 193 16.35 3.84 -1.32
C PRO A 193 15.14 4.65 -0.84
N GLY A 194 15.29 5.34 0.30
CA GLY A 194 14.31 6.30 0.82
C GLY A 194 13.06 5.66 1.48
N PRO A 195 12.11 6.50 1.95
CA PRO A 195 10.98 6.04 2.75
C PRO A 195 9.87 5.44 1.88
N VAL A 196 10.05 4.19 1.46
CA VAL A 196 8.98 3.35 0.88
C VAL A 196 8.03 2.87 1.99
N THR A 197 6.75 2.69 1.66
CA THR A 197 5.78 2.00 2.53
C THR A 197 5.71 0.52 2.15
N ILE A 198 5.89 -0.38 3.09
CA ILE A 198 5.88 -1.83 2.84
C ILE A 198 4.67 -2.44 3.54
N SER A 199 3.80 -3.12 2.78
CA SER A 199 2.57 -3.72 3.29
C SER A 199 2.67 -5.23 3.36
N TYR A 200 2.51 -5.77 4.56
CA TYR A 200 2.76 -7.19 4.86
C TYR A 200 1.49 -8.01 4.92
N LEU A 201 1.49 -9.16 4.26
CA LEU A 201 0.40 -10.14 4.39
C LEU A 201 0.43 -10.74 5.80
N PRO A 202 -0.69 -10.69 6.56
CA PRO A 202 -0.70 -11.04 7.98
C PRO A 202 -0.43 -12.52 8.24
N TYR A 203 -0.62 -13.38 7.24
CA TYR A 203 -0.39 -14.82 7.36
C TYR A 203 1.02 -15.27 6.95
N ALA A 204 1.93 -14.34 6.69
CA ALA A 204 3.34 -14.67 6.52
C ALA A 204 3.99 -15.07 7.86
N ARG A 205 5.06 -15.85 7.78
CA ARG A 205 5.84 -16.28 8.96
C ARG A 205 6.90 -15.25 9.31
N ASP A 206 7.28 -15.21 10.59
CA ASP A 206 8.37 -14.38 11.10
C ASP A 206 8.20 -12.89 10.77
N LEU A 207 6.97 -12.37 10.91
CA LEU A 207 6.62 -11.00 10.52
C LEU A 207 7.33 -9.94 11.36
N GLN A 208 7.35 -10.08 12.69
CA GLN A 208 7.91 -9.02 13.55
C GLN A 208 9.40 -8.72 13.26
N PRO A 209 10.30 -9.72 13.08
CA PRO A 209 11.67 -9.45 12.65
C PRO A 209 11.76 -8.73 11.30
N GLN A 210 10.93 -9.11 10.32
CA GLN A 210 10.92 -8.47 9.00
C GLN A 210 10.46 -7.01 9.08
N VAL A 211 9.41 -6.74 9.84
CA VAL A 211 8.88 -5.40 10.11
C VAL A 211 9.90 -4.53 10.82
N ASN A 212 10.59 -5.09 11.83
CA ASN A 212 11.66 -4.38 12.54
C ASN A 212 12.81 -4.00 11.60
N ALA A 213 13.18 -4.88 10.67
CA ALA A 213 14.20 -4.60 9.67
C ALA A 213 13.78 -3.47 8.72
N ALA A 214 12.54 -3.52 8.19
CA ALA A 214 11.99 -2.45 7.35
C ALA A 214 12.00 -1.09 8.05
N ARG A 215 11.50 -1.04 9.29
CA ARG A 215 11.44 0.19 10.07
C ARG A 215 12.83 0.72 10.42
N LYS A 216 13.78 -0.16 10.75
CA LYS A 216 15.18 0.22 11.00
C LYS A 216 15.83 0.84 9.75
N ALA A 217 15.43 0.40 8.56
CA ALA A 217 15.86 0.98 7.29
C ALA A 217 15.15 2.32 6.94
N GLY A 218 14.21 2.78 7.77
CA GLY A 218 13.47 4.03 7.57
C GLY A 218 12.20 3.90 6.73
N HIS A 219 11.74 2.67 6.47
CA HIS A 219 10.49 2.41 5.76
C HIS A 219 9.26 2.53 6.69
N GLU A 220 8.15 2.92 6.09
CA GLU A 220 6.83 2.85 6.72
C GLU A 220 6.24 1.45 6.53
N VAL A 221 5.40 1.02 7.48
CA VAL A 221 4.83 -0.33 7.46
C VAL A 221 3.31 -0.28 7.51
N MET A 222 2.67 -1.11 6.70
CA MET A 222 1.23 -1.34 6.68
C MET A 222 0.90 -2.84 6.79
N LEU A 223 -0.33 -3.15 7.17
CA LEU A 223 -0.88 -4.49 7.05
C LEU A 223 -1.66 -4.62 5.74
N HIS A 224 -1.38 -5.67 4.99
CA HIS A 224 -2.01 -5.96 3.70
C HIS A 224 -3.15 -6.96 3.90
N MET A 225 -4.38 -6.47 4.05
CA MET A 225 -5.52 -7.25 4.52
C MET A 225 -6.18 -8.03 3.38
N PRO A 226 -6.18 -9.38 3.40
CA PRO A 226 -6.85 -10.21 2.41
C PRO A 226 -8.36 -10.01 2.39
N MET A 227 -8.89 -9.74 1.20
CA MET A 227 -10.31 -9.47 0.98
C MET A 227 -10.80 -10.16 -0.30
N GLU A 228 -12.06 -10.59 -0.31
CA GLU A 228 -12.63 -11.39 -1.39
C GLU A 228 -12.55 -10.68 -2.77
N PRO A 229 -11.92 -11.32 -3.78
CA PRO A 229 -11.97 -10.85 -5.16
C PRO A 229 -13.31 -11.17 -5.82
N SER A 230 -13.62 -10.49 -6.93
CA SER A 230 -14.81 -10.79 -7.75
C SER A 230 -14.72 -12.12 -8.49
N SER A 231 -13.50 -12.61 -8.76
CA SER A 231 -13.31 -13.92 -9.36
C SER A 231 -13.31 -15.00 -8.27
N ALA A 232 -14.26 -15.94 -8.33
CA ALA A 232 -14.33 -17.05 -7.40
C ALA A 232 -13.19 -18.08 -7.55
N SER A 233 -12.43 -18.02 -8.65
CA SER A 233 -11.30 -18.93 -8.90
C SER A 233 -9.97 -18.43 -8.32
N VAL A 234 -9.95 -17.19 -7.78
CA VAL A 234 -8.75 -16.59 -7.22
C VAL A 234 -8.84 -16.69 -5.71
N ASP A 235 -7.83 -17.30 -5.10
CA ASP A 235 -7.72 -17.42 -3.66
C ASP A 235 -7.00 -16.20 -3.07
N PRO A 236 -7.66 -15.38 -2.23
CA PRO A 236 -7.04 -14.26 -1.53
C PRO A 236 -6.11 -14.69 -0.38
N GLY A 237 -6.04 -15.99 -0.07
CA GLY A 237 -5.26 -16.52 1.04
C GLY A 237 -6.07 -16.70 2.32
N PRO A 238 -5.44 -17.25 3.37
CA PRO A 238 -6.11 -17.54 4.63
C PRO A 238 -6.55 -16.24 5.34
N HIS A 239 -7.58 -16.38 6.17
CA HIS A 239 -8.17 -15.27 6.95
C HIS A 239 -8.79 -14.13 6.11
N ALA A 240 -8.96 -14.33 4.81
CA ALA A 240 -9.57 -13.32 3.96
C ALA A 240 -10.99 -12.97 4.36
N LEU A 241 -11.30 -11.67 4.33
CA LEU A 241 -12.65 -11.19 4.57
C LEU A 241 -13.53 -11.52 3.37
N LEU A 242 -14.55 -12.35 3.59
CA LEU A 242 -15.50 -12.77 2.57
C LEU A 242 -16.84 -12.05 2.75
N ALA A 243 -17.46 -11.60 1.66
CA ALA A 243 -18.73 -10.87 1.69
C ALA A 243 -19.88 -11.72 2.27
N LYS A 244 -19.77 -13.04 2.18
CA LYS A 244 -20.70 -14.01 2.78
C LYS A 244 -20.61 -14.09 4.31
N TYR A 245 -19.52 -13.62 4.92
CA TYR A 245 -19.33 -13.69 6.36
C TYR A 245 -20.26 -12.72 7.08
N ASP A 246 -20.77 -13.14 8.23
CA ASP A 246 -21.45 -12.23 9.14
C ASP A 246 -20.46 -11.29 9.84
N ARG A 247 -21.02 -10.35 10.62
CA ARG A 247 -20.24 -9.35 11.33
C ARG A 247 -19.24 -9.98 12.30
N GLN A 248 -19.65 -10.97 13.08
CA GLN A 248 -18.79 -11.57 14.10
C GLN A 248 -17.60 -12.27 13.46
N LYS A 249 -17.82 -12.99 12.36
CA LYS A 249 -16.75 -13.65 11.61
C LYS A 249 -15.77 -12.63 11.04
N ILE A 250 -16.23 -11.52 10.46
CA ILE A 250 -15.36 -10.44 9.98
C ILE A 250 -14.52 -9.86 11.13
N LEU A 251 -15.13 -9.56 12.27
CA LEU A 251 -14.42 -9.04 13.45
C LEU A 251 -13.34 -10.01 13.95
N ASN A 252 -13.63 -11.32 13.95
CA ASN A 252 -12.68 -12.34 14.37
C ASN A 252 -11.48 -12.43 13.41
N GLU A 253 -11.73 -12.42 12.09
CA GLU A 253 -10.65 -12.43 11.10
C GLU A 253 -9.79 -11.17 11.18
N MET A 254 -10.42 -10.00 11.31
CA MET A 254 -9.70 -8.74 11.47
C MET A 254 -8.84 -8.74 12.74
N THR A 255 -9.39 -9.20 13.87
CA THR A 255 -8.63 -9.29 15.13
C THR A 255 -7.43 -10.20 14.97
N TRP A 256 -7.62 -11.39 14.38
CA TRP A 256 -6.51 -12.30 14.13
C TRP A 256 -5.42 -11.63 13.29
N MET A 257 -5.78 -10.98 12.17
CA MET A 257 -4.81 -10.34 11.27
C MET A 257 -4.07 -9.18 11.94
N LEU A 258 -4.80 -8.30 12.62
CA LEU A 258 -4.26 -7.07 13.21
C LEU A 258 -3.34 -7.33 14.41
N ASP A 259 -3.39 -8.54 14.99
CA ASP A 259 -2.58 -8.95 16.13
C ASP A 259 -1.34 -9.78 15.71
N GLN A 260 -1.07 -9.94 14.41
CA GLN A 260 0.07 -10.76 13.91
C GLN A 260 1.44 -10.08 14.09
N PHE A 261 1.48 -8.75 14.09
CA PHE A 261 2.70 -7.97 14.30
C PHE A 261 2.34 -6.56 14.72
N ASP A 262 3.30 -5.81 15.26
CA ASP A 262 3.12 -4.42 15.68
C ASP A 262 3.83 -3.44 14.76
N GLY A 263 3.45 -2.17 14.89
CA GLY A 263 4.25 -1.07 14.36
C GLY A 263 3.91 -0.65 12.93
N TYR A 264 2.69 -0.94 12.49
CA TYR A 264 2.12 -0.47 11.23
C TYR A 264 1.23 0.77 11.45
N VAL A 265 1.14 1.61 10.43
CA VAL A 265 0.33 2.86 10.47
C VAL A 265 -1.13 2.62 10.13
N GLY A 266 -1.41 1.58 9.35
CA GLY A 266 -2.72 1.35 8.79
C GLY A 266 -2.82 0.09 7.96
N VAL A 267 -3.93 -0.02 7.25
CA VAL A 267 -4.28 -1.17 6.42
C VAL A 267 -4.52 -0.74 4.99
N ASN A 268 -4.05 -1.53 4.03
CA ASN A 268 -4.57 -1.52 2.66
C ASN A 268 -5.12 -2.90 2.29
N ASN A 269 -6.01 -2.95 1.30
CA ASN A 269 -6.64 -4.21 0.90
C ASN A 269 -5.78 -5.00 -0.10
N HIS A 270 -5.56 -6.29 0.19
CA HIS A 270 -5.09 -7.30 -0.74
C HIS A 270 -6.29 -7.85 -1.52
N MET A 271 -6.23 -7.75 -2.85
CA MET A 271 -7.38 -8.02 -3.72
C MET A 271 -8.63 -7.22 -3.30
N GLY A 272 -9.73 -7.89 -2.94
CA GLY A 272 -10.91 -7.22 -2.37
C GLY A 272 -11.90 -6.65 -3.37
N SER A 273 -11.76 -6.88 -4.69
CA SER A 273 -12.65 -6.22 -5.67
C SER A 273 -14.15 -6.47 -5.45
N LYS A 274 -14.52 -7.60 -4.81
CA LYS A 274 -15.90 -7.87 -4.39
C LYS A 274 -16.19 -7.31 -3.02
N PHE A 275 -15.33 -7.60 -2.03
CA PHE A 275 -15.56 -7.19 -0.64
C PHE A 275 -15.60 -5.66 -0.47
N THR A 276 -14.66 -4.93 -1.09
CA THR A 276 -14.62 -3.46 -0.98
C THR A 276 -15.75 -2.76 -1.73
N SER A 277 -16.51 -3.49 -2.56
CA SER A 277 -17.71 -2.98 -3.22
C SER A 277 -18.98 -3.15 -2.36
N ASP A 278 -18.87 -3.76 -1.16
CA ASP A 278 -19.99 -3.99 -0.25
C ASP A 278 -19.98 -2.96 0.91
N PRO A 279 -20.93 -2.00 0.93
CA PRO A 279 -20.99 -0.97 1.96
C PRO A 279 -21.19 -1.52 3.37
N GLU A 280 -22.03 -2.54 3.53
CA GLU A 280 -22.35 -3.07 4.87
C GLU A 280 -21.14 -3.80 5.48
N ARG A 281 -20.33 -4.44 4.63
CA ARG A 281 -19.09 -5.08 5.10
C ARG A 281 -17.99 -4.07 5.35
N MET A 282 -17.86 -3.05 4.49
CA MET A 282 -16.85 -2.00 4.69
C MET A 282 -17.11 -1.13 5.92
N LYS A 283 -18.37 -0.93 6.34
CA LYS A 283 -18.69 -0.27 7.62
C LYS A 283 -18.01 -0.97 8.80
N ILE A 284 -18.09 -2.30 8.85
CA ILE A 284 -17.46 -3.11 9.92
C ILE A 284 -15.94 -2.89 9.91
N VAL A 285 -15.33 -2.88 8.72
CA VAL A 285 -13.88 -2.62 8.60
C VAL A 285 -13.53 -1.25 9.17
N MET A 286 -14.28 -0.21 8.81
CA MET A 286 -13.98 1.16 9.24
C MET A 286 -14.23 1.39 10.73
N GLU A 287 -15.19 0.70 11.35
CA GLU A 287 -15.35 0.68 12.81
C GLU A 287 -14.10 0.13 13.52
N VAL A 288 -13.55 -0.97 13.01
CA VAL A 288 -12.31 -1.54 13.56
C VAL A 288 -11.13 -0.61 13.32
N MET A 289 -10.97 -0.04 12.12
CA MET A 289 -9.88 0.91 11.84
C MET A 289 -9.94 2.13 12.76
N LYS A 290 -11.13 2.70 12.95
CA LYS A 290 -11.36 3.83 13.85
C LYS A 290 -11.00 3.47 15.30
N SER A 291 -11.53 2.36 15.81
CA SER A 291 -11.29 1.94 17.20
C SER A 291 -9.81 1.67 17.49
N ARG A 292 -9.05 1.22 16.49
CA ARG A 292 -7.61 0.99 16.62
C ARG A 292 -6.73 2.19 16.27
N GLY A 293 -7.32 3.32 15.86
CA GLY A 293 -6.56 4.51 15.46
C GLY A 293 -5.64 4.25 14.24
N LEU A 294 -6.14 3.49 13.27
CA LEU A 294 -5.43 3.13 12.04
C LEU A 294 -5.92 3.97 10.86
N MET A 295 -5.03 4.23 9.89
CA MET A 295 -5.43 4.76 8.60
C MET A 295 -5.84 3.65 7.62
N PHE A 296 -6.60 4.01 6.58
CA PHE A 296 -6.94 3.11 5.49
C PHE A 296 -6.44 3.62 4.14
N LEU A 297 -5.74 2.77 3.39
CA LEU A 297 -5.39 3.03 2.00
C LEU A 297 -6.24 2.13 1.10
N ASP A 298 -7.16 2.73 0.33
CA ASP A 298 -7.94 1.99 -0.64
C ASP A 298 -7.07 1.70 -1.88
N SER A 299 -6.72 0.44 -2.09
CA SER A 299 -5.94 -0.01 -3.26
C SER A 299 -6.75 0.11 -4.56
N ARG A 300 -8.07 0.35 -4.49
CA ARG A 300 -9.00 0.51 -5.62
C ARG A 300 -8.85 -0.59 -6.66
N THR A 301 -8.91 -1.85 -6.21
CA THR A 301 -8.92 -3.05 -7.07
C THR A 301 -10.23 -3.22 -7.85
N SER A 302 -11.22 -2.36 -7.56
CA SER A 302 -12.47 -2.21 -8.30
C SER A 302 -12.83 -0.72 -8.39
N ALA A 303 -13.38 -0.30 -9.54
CA ALA A 303 -13.95 1.04 -9.68
C ALA A 303 -15.18 1.25 -8.78
N LYS A 304 -15.79 0.16 -8.29
CA LYS A 304 -16.94 0.16 -7.39
C LYS A 304 -16.55 0.14 -5.90
N SER A 305 -15.25 0.19 -5.58
CA SER A 305 -14.82 0.25 -4.18
C SER A 305 -15.49 1.42 -3.45
N VAL A 306 -16.09 1.14 -2.30
CA VAL A 306 -16.63 2.13 -1.37
C VAL A 306 -15.71 2.35 -0.16
N GLY A 307 -14.50 1.76 -0.18
CA GLY A 307 -13.58 1.80 0.96
C GLY A 307 -13.22 3.21 1.39
N PHE A 308 -12.76 4.04 0.45
CA PHE A 308 -12.42 5.44 0.74
C PHE A 308 -13.62 6.27 1.24
N SER A 309 -14.79 6.16 0.60
CA SER A 309 -15.97 6.94 1.02
C SER A 309 -16.48 6.51 2.39
N THR A 310 -16.47 5.21 2.68
CA THR A 310 -16.87 4.67 3.99
C THR A 310 -15.87 5.09 5.06
N ALA A 311 -14.57 5.12 4.76
CA ALA A 311 -13.56 5.61 5.70
C ALA A 311 -13.83 7.07 6.11
N ASN A 312 -14.13 7.93 5.14
CA ASN A 312 -14.48 9.33 5.41
C ASN A 312 -15.75 9.47 6.25
N GLU A 313 -16.80 8.68 5.98
CA GLU A 313 -18.04 8.67 6.76
C GLU A 313 -17.79 8.34 8.24
N PHE A 314 -16.86 7.41 8.51
CA PHE A 314 -16.51 6.98 9.87
C PHE A 314 -15.45 7.87 10.53
N GLY A 315 -14.86 8.83 9.81
CA GLY A 315 -13.75 9.66 10.30
C GLY A 315 -12.44 8.87 10.44
N VAL A 316 -12.25 7.83 9.61
CA VAL A 316 -10.99 7.10 9.48
C VAL A 316 -10.09 7.84 8.50
N PRO A 317 -8.85 8.22 8.86
CA PRO A 317 -7.93 8.85 7.93
C PRO A 317 -7.68 7.95 6.73
N ALA A 318 -7.92 8.44 5.51
CA ALA A 318 -7.83 7.62 4.33
C ALA A 318 -7.25 8.31 3.10
N ILE A 319 -6.68 7.50 2.22
CA ILE A 319 -6.13 7.87 0.91
C ILE A 319 -6.43 6.77 -0.11
N THR A 320 -6.26 7.07 -1.39
CA THR A 320 -6.46 6.10 -2.48
C THR A 320 -5.25 6.02 -3.37
N ARG A 321 -4.97 4.83 -3.90
CA ARG A 321 -3.97 4.65 -4.96
C ARG A 321 -4.33 5.41 -6.24
N ASP A 322 -3.33 5.99 -6.90
CA ASP A 322 -3.43 6.55 -8.24
C ASP A 322 -3.03 5.55 -9.35
N VAL A 323 -1.92 4.84 -9.18
CA VAL A 323 -1.32 3.96 -10.20
C VAL A 323 -0.91 2.61 -9.62
N PHE A 324 -1.18 1.51 -10.34
CA PHE A 324 -0.49 0.23 -10.11
C PHE A 324 0.73 0.17 -11.02
N ILE A 325 1.90 -0.10 -10.45
CA ILE A 325 3.18 -0.09 -11.15
C ILE A 325 3.31 -1.31 -12.06
N ASP A 326 2.84 -2.46 -11.59
CA ASP A 326 3.16 -3.77 -12.14
C ASP A 326 1.93 -4.66 -12.39
N ASP A 327 0.82 -4.07 -12.84
CA ASP A 327 -0.33 -4.83 -13.36
C ASP A 327 0.10 -5.83 -14.46
N ALA A 328 1.19 -5.53 -15.16
CA ALA A 328 1.89 -6.45 -16.04
C ALA A 328 3.34 -6.63 -15.59
N ASP A 329 3.83 -7.88 -15.60
CA ASP A 329 5.23 -8.21 -15.32
C ASP A 329 6.11 -7.97 -16.56
N ASP A 330 6.21 -6.71 -16.97
CA ASP A 330 6.89 -6.27 -18.20
C ASP A 330 7.62 -4.93 -17.97
N ASP A 331 8.89 -4.85 -18.38
CA ASP A 331 9.76 -3.71 -18.06
C ASP A 331 9.27 -2.40 -18.70
N ALA A 332 8.76 -2.47 -19.92
CA ALA A 332 8.28 -1.28 -20.64
C ALA A 332 6.98 -0.77 -19.99
N LYS A 333 6.07 -1.66 -19.64
CA LYS A 333 4.83 -1.27 -18.94
C LYS A 333 5.10 -0.72 -17.55
N ILE A 334 6.04 -1.30 -16.81
CA ILE A 334 6.48 -0.76 -15.51
C ILE A 334 7.04 0.66 -15.69
N ALA A 335 7.91 0.88 -16.68
CA ALA A 335 8.44 2.20 -16.99
C ALA A 335 7.33 3.21 -17.35
N ASP A 336 6.34 2.80 -18.14
CA ASP A 336 5.18 3.64 -18.48
C ASP A 336 4.36 4.04 -17.25
N MET A 337 4.18 3.12 -16.30
CA MET A 337 3.47 3.40 -15.04
C MET A 337 4.27 4.32 -14.12
N LEU A 338 5.60 4.20 -14.09
CA LEU A 338 6.47 5.14 -13.38
C LEU A 338 6.43 6.55 -14.01
N ALA A 339 6.44 6.65 -15.34
CA ALA A 339 6.23 7.94 -16.01
C ALA A 339 4.79 8.49 -15.80
N ARG A 340 3.80 7.61 -15.62
CA ARG A 340 2.43 8.01 -15.28
C ARG A 340 2.34 8.59 -13.87
N ILE A 341 2.98 7.98 -12.86
CA ILE A 341 2.90 8.49 -11.50
C ILE A 341 3.56 9.87 -11.37
N GLU A 342 4.67 10.12 -12.07
CA GLU A 342 5.29 11.46 -12.16
C GLU A 342 4.31 12.51 -12.69
N ARG A 343 3.58 12.20 -13.77
CA ARG A 343 2.57 13.10 -14.35
C ARG A 343 1.40 13.37 -13.41
N VAL A 344 0.96 12.36 -12.65
CA VAL A 344 -0.09 12.53 -11.63
C VAL A 344 0.40 13.47 -10.53
N ALA A 345 1.59 13.21 -9.98
CA ALA A 345 2.17 14.01 -8.92
C ALA A 345 2.38 15.47 -9.35
N ALA A 346 2.92 15.69 -10.55
CA ALA A 346 3.11 17.03 -11.09
C ALA A 346 1.80 17.82 -11.23
N LYS A 347 0.68 17.13 -11.52
CA LYS A 347 -0.62 17.75 -11.73
C LYS A 347 -1.33 18.11 -10.42
N GLN A 348 -1.33 17.21 -9.43
CA GLN A 348 -2.12 17.37 -8.20
C GLN A 348 -1.28 17.66 -6.94
N GLY A 349 0.04 17.71 -7.06
CA GLY A 349 0.98 17.98 -5.96
C GLY A 349 1.37 16.75 -5.14
N TYR A 350 0.71 15.61 -5.34
CA TYR A 350 1.08 14.34 -4.72
C TYR A 350 0.66 13.16 -5.59
N ALA A 351 1.23 11.98 -5.39
CA ALA A 351 0.66 10.76 -5.95
C ALA A 351 1.07 9.51 -5.17
N ILE A 352 0.25 8.46 -5.24
CA ILE A 352 0.47 7.17 -4.60
C ILE A 352 0.50 6.07 -5.67
N ALA A 353 1.62 5.35 -5.75
CA ALA A 353 1.70 4.15 -6.57
C ALA A 353 1.87 2.91 -5.71
N ILE A 354 1.22 1.82 -6.12
CA ILE A 354 1.38 0.50 -5.51
C ILE A 354 2.08 -0.42 -6.50
N GLY A 355 3.07 -1.18 -6.04
CA GLY A 355 3.62 -2.32 -6.76
C GLY A 355 3.79 -3.52 -5.83
N HIS A 356 4.39 -4.59 -6.32
CA HIS A 356 4.64 -5.82 -5.58
C HIS A 356 6.15 -6.13 -5.62
N PRO A 357 6.68 -6.98 -4.72
CA PRO A 357 8.10 -7.28 -4.64
C PRO A 357 8.53 -8.25 -5.76
N ARG A 358 8.21 -7.96 -7.02
CA ARG A 358 8.64 -8.71 -8.20
C ARG A 358 10.02 -8.25 -8.63
N ASP A 359 10.80 -9.14 -9.24
CA ASP A 359 12.18 -8.85 -9.65
C ASP A 359 12.26 -7.62 -10.58
N ARG A 360 11.35 -7.52 -11.56
CA ARG A 360 11.29 -6.40 -12.50
C ARG A 360 10.90 -5.09 -11.81
N THR A 361 9.89 -5.14 -10.94
CA THR A 361 9.41 -3.97 -10.17
C THR A 361 10.51 -3.44 -9.26
N LEU A 362 11.16 -4.29 -8.48
CA LEU A 362 12.23 -3.90 -7.57
C LEU A 362 13.44 -3.33 -8.34
N LYS A 363 13.83 -3.95 -9.45
CA LYS A 363 14.90 -3.43 -10.31
C LYS A 363 14.56 -2.05 -10.88
N ALA A 364 13.33 -1.85 -11.34
CA ALA A 364 12.90 -0.57 -11.86
C ALA A 364 12.92 0.52 -10.77
N LEU A 365 12.39 0.21 -9.59
CA LEU A 365 12.34 1.15 -8.46
C LEU A 365 13.74 1.51 -7.94
N GLN A 366 14.66 0.56 -7.85
CA GLN A 366 16.05 0.81 -7.43
C GLN A 366 16.73 1.88 -8.30
N ASN A 367 16.42 1.90 -9.60
CA ASN A 367 16.96 2.89 -10.54
C ASN A 367 16.14 4.18 -10.57
N TRP A 368 14.82 4.08 -10.45
CA TRP A 368 13.90 5.19 -10.63
C TRP A 368 13.88 6.13 -9.42
N ILE A 369 13.88 5.60 -8.18
CA ILE A 369 13.78 6.41 -6.97
C ILE A 369 14.91 7.46 -6.88
N PRO A 370 16.21 7.12 -7.08
CA PRO A 370 17.28 8.12 -7.05
C PRO A 370 17.10 9.26 -8.08
N SER A 371 16.38 9.01 -9.18
CA SER A 371 16.14 10.01 -10.22
C SER A 371 15.10 11.08 -9.83
N LEU A 372 14.26 10.82 -8.82
CA LEU A 372 13.13 11.69 -8.46
C LEU A 372 13.56 13.11 -8.10
N LYS A 373 14.64 13.25 -7.32
CA LYS A 373 15.13 14.56 -6.88
C LYS A 373 15.52 15.45 -8.07
N ALA A 374 16.20 14.87 -9.07
CA ALA A 374 16.59 15.59 -10.28
C ALA A 374 15.38 15.98 -11.14
N LYS A 375 14.26 15.25 -11.02
CA LYS A 375 12.99 15.51 -11.68
C LYS A 375 12.07 16.46 -10.88
N GLY A 376 12.51 16.96 -9.72
CA GLY A 376 11.73 17.88 -8.88
C GLY A 376 10.66 17.22 -8.01
N PHE A 377 10.74 15.91 -7.80
CA PHE A 377 9.84 15.16 -6.91
C PHE A 377 10.54 14.76 -5.61
N VAL A 378 9.76 14.55 -4.56
CA VAL A 378 10.25 14.01 -3.28
C VAL A 378 9.53 12.70 -2.95
N LEU A 379 10.29 11.65 -2.69
CA LEU A 379 9.75 10.39 -2.19
C LEU A 379 9.39 10.55 -0.71
N VAL A 380 8.17 10.18 -0.34
CA VAL A 380 7.63 10.29 1.02
C VAL A 380 6.88 9.01 1.42
N PRO A 381 6.72 8.72 2.73
CA PRO A 381 5.83 7.66 3.18
C PRO A 381 4.35 7.98 2.87
N ALA A 382 3.48 6.96 2.89
CA ALA A 382 2.06 7.12 2.57
C ALA A 382 1.35 8.07 3.54
N THR A 383 1.72 8.06 4.82
CA THR A 383 1.17 8.98 5.85
C THR A 383 1.42 10.46 5.54
N GLU A 384 2.51 10.82 4.86
CA GLU A 384 2.76 12.23 4.48
C GLU A 384 1.78 12.70 3.39
N VAL A 385 1.40 11.82 2.45
CA VAL A 385 0.38 12.14 1.46
C VAL A 385 -0.96 12.40 2.17
N LEU A 386 -1.33 11.54 3.12
CA LEU A 386 -2.53 11.71 3.95
C LEU A 386 -2.52 13.06 4.71
N ARG A 387 -1.38 13.45 5.29
CA ARG A 387 -1.24 14.72 6.00
C ARG A 387 -1.46 15.93 5.08
N ARG A 388 -0.96 15.86 3.84
CA ARG A 388 -1.11 16.95 2.84
C ARG A 388 -2.55 17.07 2.34
N THR A 389 -3.23 15.96 2.09
CA THR A 389 -4.61 15.96 1.60
C THR A 389 -5.60 16.42 2.67
N THR A 390 -5.35 16.07 3.94
CA THR A 390 -6.18 16.52 5.07
C THR A 390 -6.03 18.01 5.36
N GLN A 391 -4.81 18.55 5.33
CA GLN A 391 -4.58 19.99 5.53
C GLN A 391 -5.18 20.86 4.41
N SER A 392 -5.11 20.38 3.17
CA SER A 392 -5.67 21.09 2.00
C SER A 392 -7.20 21.15 2.03
N ALA A 393 -7.87 20.25 2.75
CA ALA A 393 -9.32 20.22 2.87
C ALA A 393 -9.86 21.19 3.95
N THR A 394 -8.99 21.68 4.84
CA THR A 394 -9.35 22.58 5.95
C THR A 394 -8.88 24.03 5.76
N GLY A 395 -8.20 24.31 4.65
CA GLY A 395 -7.55 25.59 4.35
C GLY A 395 -8.27 26.46 3.34
#